data_AF-A0A6I2XXL0-F1
#
_entry.id   AF-A0A6I2XXL0-F1
#
_cell.length_a   1.000
_cell.length_b   1.000
_cell.length_c   1.000
_cell.angle_alpha   90.00
_cell.angle_beta   90.00
_cell.angle_gamma   90.00
#
_symmetry.space_group_name_H-M   'P 1'
#
loop_
_entity.id
_entity.type
_entity.pdbx_description
1 polymer ?
#
loop_
_entity_poly.entity_id
_entity_poly.type
_entity_poly.pdbx_seq_one_letter_code
_entity_poly.pdbx_strand_id
1 'polypeptide(L)'
;MADVSRLPGPNADFWDWQLQGACRGEDPNAFFHPEGERGAARDSRADQAKRICRSCPVLDECRTHALAAREPYGVWGGMSEEDRETMYRRKQALARERTAAASAAILAS
;
A
#
# COMPACT_ATOMS: atom_id res chain seq x y z
N MET A 1 -29.07 23.98 -21.31
CA MET A 1 -27.86 23.83 -20.48
C MET A 1 -27.95 22.46 -19.82
N ALA A 2 -26.93 21.62 -19.92
CA ALA A 2 -26.95 20.30 -19.29
C ALA A 2 -26.87 20.47 -17.76
N ASP A 3 -27.79 19.85 -17.04
CA ASP A 3 -27.84 19.84 -15.58
C ASP A 3 -26.76 18.89 -15.04
N VAL A 4 -25.61 19.47 -14.70
CA VAL A 4 -24.40 18.77 -14.23
C VAL A 4 -24.52 18.23 -12.81
N SER A 5 -25.60 18.56 -12.07
CA SER A 5 -25.78 18.10 -10.68
C SER A 5 -26.04 16.60 -10.54
N ARG A 6 -26.36 15.92 -11.65
CA ARG A 6 -26.62 14.47 -11.69
C ARG A 6 -25.45 13.64 -12.19
N LEU A 7 -24.36 14.28 -12.60
CA LEU A 7 -23.17 13.55 -13.01
C LEU A 7 -22.48 12.96 -11.78
N PRO A 8 -21.88 11.76 -11.90
CA PRO A 8 -20.99 11.28 -10.85
C PRO A 8 -19.90 12.33 -10.61
N GLY A 9 -19.54 12.51 -9.34
CA GLY A 9 -18.47 13.42 -8.95
C GLY A 9 -17.21 13.16 -9.78
N PRO A 10 -16.41 14.19 -10.08
CA PRO A 10 -15.21 14.04 -10.88
C PRO A 10 -14.29 12.99 -10.26
N ASN A 11 -13.82 12.05 -11.08
CA ASN A 11 -12.89 11.00 -10.63
C ASN A 11 -11.57 11.55 -10.05
N ALA A 12 -11.32 12.86 -10.15
CA ALA A 12 -10.16 13.52 -9.56
C ALA A 12 -10.17 13.47 -8.03
N ASP A 13 -11.35 13.52 -7.40
CA ASP A 13 -11.51 13.51 -5.94
C ASP A 13 -10.90 12.24 -5.29
N PHE A 14 -10.83 11.13 -6.05
CA PHE A 14 -10.22 9.88 -5.59
C PHE A 14 -8.70 9.97 -5.35
N TRP A 15 -8.03 10.97 -5.91
CA TRP A 15 -6.57 11.13 -5.85
C TRP A 15 -6.11 12.32 -5.00
N ASP A 16 -7.02 13.19 -4.57
CA ASP A 16 -6.71 14.42 -3.84
C ASP A 16 -5.96 14.20 -2.53
N TRP A 17 -6.19 13.05 -1.87
CA TRP A 17 -5.45 12.69 -0.66
C TRP A 17 -3.93 12.64 -0.89
N GLN A 18 -3.47 12.32 -2.10
CA GLN A 18 -2.03 12.29 -2.42
C GLN A 18 -1.38 13.67 -2.29
N LEU A 19 -2.15 14.75 -2.48
CA LEU A 19 -1.66 16.13 -2.34
C LEU A 19 -1.30 16.48 -0.89
N GLN A 20 -1.88 15.77 0.08
CA GLN A 20 -1.62 15.94 1.51
C GLN A 20 -0.48 15.03 2.03
N GLY A 21 0.15 14.25 1.15
CA GLY A 21 1.25 13.36 1.50
C GLY A 21 2.48 14.12 2.02
N ALA A 22 2.94 13.80 3.22
CA ALA A 22 4.16 14.38 3.79
C ALA A 22 5.41 14.11 2.92
N CYS A 23 5.40 13.07 2.09
CA CYS A 23 6.47 12.74 1.16
C CYS A 23 6.58 13.68 -0.05
N ARG A 24 5.57 14.52 -0.33
CA ARG A 24 5.50 15.33 -1.55
C ARG A 24 6.62 16.38 -1.67
N GLY A 25 7.17 16.83 -0.54
CA GLY A 25 8.27 17.80 -0.50
C GLY A 25 9.67 17.18 -0.43
N GLU A 26 9.76 15.85 -0.44
CA GLU A 26 11.00 15.10 -0.22
C GLU A 26 11.58 14.59 -1.56
N ASP A 27 12.85 14.19 -1.56
CA ASP A 27 13.47 13.53 -2.72
C ASP A 27 12.80 12.14 -2.94
N PRO A 28 12.28 11.84 -4.15
CA PRO A 28 11.75 10.52 -4.47
C PRO A 28 12.73 9.36 -4.16
N ASN A 29 14.03 9.58 -4.31
CA ASN A 29 15.06 8.60 -3.99
C ASN A 29 15.14 8.25 -2.50
N ALA A 30 14.45 8.99 -1.62
CA ALA A 30 14.29 8.60 -0.23
C ALA A 30 13.29 7.45 -0.08
N PHE A 31 12.30 7.35 -0.96
CA PHE A 31 11.22 6.35 -0.89
C PHE A 31 11.41 5.17 -1.83
N PHE A 32 12.10 5.40 -2.96
CA PHE A 32 12.35 4.41 -3.99
C PHE A 32 13.85 4.12 -4.06
N HIS A 33 14.22 2.86 -3.87
CA HIS A 33 15.62 2.46 -3.93
C HIS A 33 16.12 2.46 -5.39
N PRO A 34 17.41 2.76 -5.65
CA PRO A 34 17.99 2.61 -6.98
C PRO A 34 18.08 1.12 -7.37
N GLU A 35 18.25 0.85 -8.65
CA GLU A 35 18.43 -0.50 -9.15
C GLU A 35 19.68 -1.16 -8.53
N GLY A 36 19.55 -2.43 -8.14
CA GLY A 36 20.67 -3.21 -7.60
C GLY A 36 20.97 -3.00 -6.11
N GLU A 37 20.32 -2.07 -5.41
CA GLU A 37 20.56 -1.88 -3.98
C GLU A 37 19.91 -2.97 -3.11
N ARG A 38 20.66 -3.46 -2.12
CA ARG A 38 20.28 -4.61 -1.27
C ARG A 38 20.85 -4.46 0.15
N GLY A 39 20.33 -5.31 1.05
CA GLY A 39 20.80 -5.43 2.43
C GLY A 39 20.64 -4.14 3.24
N ALA A 40 21.55 -3.91 4.18
CA ALA A 40 21.42 -2.84 5.17
C ALA A 40 21.25 -1.43 4.59
N ALA A 41 21.78 -1.14 3.39
CA ALA A 41 21.58 0.15 2.73
C ALA A 41 20.10 0.35 2.34
N ARG A 42 19.48 -0.68 1.77
CA ARG A 42 18.06 -0.69 1.41
C ARG A 42 17.18 -0.60 2.65
N ASP A 43 17.50 -1.38 3.68
CA ASP A 43 16.75 -1.40 4.93
C ASP A 43 16.80 -0.03 5.61
N SER A 44 17.98 0.57 5.68
CA SER A 44 18.18 1.91 6.24
C SER A 44 17.40 3.00 5.49
N ARG A 45 17.36 2.94 4.14
CA ARG A 45 16.51 3.87 3.35
C ARG A 45 15.04 3.64 3.67
N ALA A 46 14.60 2.38 3.65
CA ALA A 46 13.21 2.07 3.92
C ALA A 46 12.80 2.58 5.32
N ASP A 47 13.64 2.39 6.33
CA ASP A 47 13.39 2.87 7.69
C ASP A 47 13.37 4.40 7.78
N GLN A 48 14.21 5.09 7.01
CA GLN A 48 14.19 6.55 6.88
C GLN A 48 12.86 7.04 6.29
N ALA A 49 12.44 6.50 5.15
CA ALA A 49 11.16 6.84 4.54
C ALA A 49 9.96 6.53 5.44
N LYS A 50 10.00 5.38 6.12
CA LYS A 50 8.96 5.00 7.10
C LYS A 50 8.81 6.05 8.21
N ARG A 51 9.87 6.76 8.60
CA ARG A 51 9.77 7.83 9.61
C ARG A 51 8.91 8.99 9.12
N ILE A 52 9.09 9.38 7.86
CA ILE A 52 8.29 10.44 7.22
C ILE A 52 6.83 9.99 7.13
N CYS A 53 6.60 8.74 6.75
CA CYS A 53 5.24 8.20 6.70
C CYS A 53 4.52 8.25 8.06
N ARG A 54 5.21 7.99 9.18
CA ARG A 54 4.56 7.90 10.51
C ARG A 54 3.84 9.17 10.96
N SER A 55 4.23 10.35 10.46
CA SER A 55 3.55 11.62 10.72
C SER A 55 2.67 12.09 9.56
N CYS A 56 2.51 11.29 8.51
CA CYS A 56 1.76 11.64 7.32
C CYS A 56 0.24 11.57 7.60
N PRO A 57 -0.54 12.62 7.29
CA PRO A 57 -1.99 12.63 7.57
C PRO A 57 -2.78 11.63 6.74
N VAL A 58 -2.23 11.15 5.63
CA VAL A 58 -2.87 10.22 4.69
C VAL A 58 -2.23 8.83 4.72
N LEU A 59 -1.62 8.46 5.85
CA LEU A 59 -0.88 7.20 6.00
C LEU A 59 -1.77 5.98 5.73
N ASP A 60 -3.00 5.96 6.22
CA ASP A 60 -3.90 4.80 6.08
C ASP A 60 -4.49 4.70 4.68
N GLU A 61 -4.87 5.82 4.05
CA GLU A 61 -5.29 5.87 2.65
C GLU A 61 -4.17 5.41 1.72
N CYS A 62 -2.95 5.92 1.93
CA CYS A 62 -1.76 5.54 1.17
C CYS A 62 -1.45 4.04 1.29
N ARG A 63 -1.52 3.50 2.52
CA ARG A 63 -1.32 2.08 2.78
C ARG A 63 -2.38 1.22 2.08
N THR A 64 -3.64 1.66 2.17
CA THR A 64 -4.78 0.94 1.59
C THR A 64 -4.65 0.89 0.08
N HIS A 65 -4.33 2.03 -0.54
CA HIS A 65 -4.05 2.12 -1.97
C HIS A 65 -2.91 1.17 -2.37
N ALA A 66 -1.76 1.23 -1.70
CA ALA A 66 -0.59 0.42 -2.05
C ALA A 66 -0.83 -1.08 -1.93
N LEU A 67 -1.61 -1.50 -0.92
CA LEU A 67 -2.01 -2.89 -0.74
C LEU A 67 -3.00 -3.37 -1.81
N ALA A 68 -3.95 -2.52 -2.21
CA ALA A 68 -4.94 -2.85 -3.23
C ALA A 68 -4.32 -2.92 -4.64
N ALA A 69 -3.50 -1.93 -4.99
CA ALA A 69 -2.78 -1.87 -6.27
C ALA A 69 -1.61 -2.87 -6.35
N ARG A 70 -1.20 -3.43 -5.22
CA ARG A 70 0.00 -4.26 -5.07
C ARG A 70 1.26 -3.55 -5.56
N GLU A 71 1.45 -2.31 -5.08
CA GLU A 71 2.56 -1.47 -5.49
C GLU A 71 3.90 -2.21 -5.34
N PRO A 72 4.66 -2.40 -6.44
CA PRO A 72 5.77 -3.32 -6.49
C PRO A 72 7.06 -2.76 -5.89
N TYR A 73 7.17 -1.43 -5.78
CA TYR A 73 8.40 -0.76 -5.38
C TYR A 73 8.18 0.34 -4.34
N GLY A 74 9.23 0.60 -3.56
CA GLY A 74 9.33 1.71 -2.63
C GLY A 74 8.50 1.59 -1.35
N VAL A 75 8.61 2.63 -0.52
CA VAL A 75 7.88 2.76 0.75
C VAL A 75 6.55 3.49 0.53
N TRP A 76 5.46 2.85 0.94
CA TRP A 76 4.10 3.37 0.85
C TRP A 76 3.37 3.17 2.17
N GLY A 77 2.67 4.18 2.66
CA GLY A 77 1.84 4.06 3.88
C GLY A 77 2.60 3.53 5.11
N GLY A 78 3.90 3.83 5.20
CA GLY A 78 4.78 3.32 6.26
C GLY A 78 5.22 1.86 6.09
N MET A 79 5.15 1.31 4.89
CA MET A 79 5.50 -0.08 4.59
C MET A 79 6.49 -0.17 3.43
N SER A 80 7.57 -0.94 3.60
CA SER A 80 8.47 -1.34 2.51
C SER A 80 7.80 -2.40 1.62
N GLU A 81 8.48 -2.79 0.54
CA GLU A 81 8.00 -3.88 -0.31
C GLU A 81 7.97 -5.21 0.45
N GLU A 82 8.96 -5.43 1.32
CA GLU A 82 9.06 -6.64 2.14
C GLU A 82 7.93 -6.73 3.19
N ASP A 83 7.56 -5.59 3.80
CA ASP A 83 6.40 -5.53 4.70
C ASP A 83 5.11 -5.92 3.95
N ARG A 84 4.93 -5.36 2.74
CA ARG A 84 3.78 -5.67 1.87
C ARG A 84 3.76 -7.14 1.48
N GLU A 85 4.90 -7.69 1.08
CA GLU A 85 5.03 -9.10 0.69
C GLU A 85 4.69 -10.03 1.86
N THR A 86 5.16 -9.71 3.07
CA THR A 86 4.80 -10.45 4.29
C THR A 86 3.29 -10.44 4.52
N MET A 87 2.63 -9.28 4.35
CA MET A 87 1.18 -9.18 4.46
C MET A 87 0.45 -10.01 3.38
N TYR A 88 0.91 -9.98 2.13
CA TYR A 88 0.31 -10.76 1.05
C TYR A 88 0.42 -12.26 1.31
N ARG A 89 1.60 -12.73 1.75
CA ARG A 89 1.82 -14.14 2.10
C ARG A 89 0.90 -14.58 3.24
N ARG A 90 0.78 -13.76 4.28
CA ARG A 90 -0.14 -14.03 5.39
C ARG A 90 -1.60 -14.11 4.93
N LYS A 91 -2.05 -13.17 4.10
CA LYS A 91 -3.41 -13.19 3.54
C LYS A 91 -3.66 -14.45 2.70
N GLN A 92 -2.69 -14.87 1.90
CA GLN A 92 -2.78 -16.09 1.11
C GLN A 92 -2.85 -17.35 1.99
N ALA A 93 -2.04 -17.43 3.05
CA ALA A 93 -2.06 -18.54 4.01
C ALA A 93 -3.44 -18.67 4.68
N LEU A 94 -3.98 -17.56 5.20
CA LEU A 94 -5.31 -17.52 5.82
C LEU A 94 -6.43 -17.89 4.83
N ALA A 95 -6.33 -17.46 3.57
CA ALA A 95 -7.30 -17.84 2.56
C ALA A 95 -7.27 -19.35 2.27
N ARG A 96 -6.07 -19.94 2.20
CA ARG A 96 -5.90 -21.40 2.01
C ARG A 96 -6.47 -22.20 3.17
N GLU A 97 -6.21 -21.78 4.41
CA GLU A 97 -6.75 -22.41 5.62
C GLU A 97 -8.29 -22.39 5.64
N ARG A 98 -8.89 -21.24 5.30
CA ARG A 98 -10.36 -21.11 5.20
C ARG A 98 -10.96 -22.01 4.14
N THR A 99 -10.34 -22.07 2.96
CA THR A 99 -10.79 -22.97 1.89
C THR A 99 -10.69 -24.43 2.31
N ALA A 100 -9.59 -24.83 2.96
CA ALA A 100 -9.40 -26.19 3.46
C ALA A 100 -10.47 -26.56 4.52
N ALA A 101 -10.74 -25.68 5.47
CA ALA A 101 -11.75 -25.89 6.50
C ALA A 101 -13.17 -26.02 5.92
N ALA A 102 -13.53 -25.18 4.94
CA ALA A 102 -14.81 -25.25 4.25
C ALA A 102 -14.99 -26.58 3.49
N SER A 103 -13.96 -27.03 2.77
CA SER A 103 -13.98 -28.32 2.07
C SER A 103 -14.13 -29.50 3.03
N ALA A 104 -13.45 -29.47 4.17
CA ALA A 104 -13.57 -30.53 5.19
C ALA A 104 -14.99 -30.60 5.78
N ALA A 105 -15.64 -29.46 6.01
CA ALA A 105 -17.02 -29.42 6.51
C ALA A 105 -18.03 -30.01 5.53
N ILE A 106 -17.85 -29.78 4.22
CA ILE A 106 -18.70 -30.36 3.17
C ILE A 106 -18.57 -31.88 3.13
N LEU A 107 -17.35 -32.43 3.25
CA LEU A 107 -17.11 -33.88 3.24
C LEU A 107 -17.61 -34.60 4.50
N ALA A 108 -17.83 -33.88 5.60
CA ALA A 108 -18.30 -34.42 6.88
C ALA A 108 -19.82 -34.34 7.06
N SER A 109 -20.55 -33.81 6.07
CA SER A 109 -22.02 -33.69 6.04
C SER A 109 -22.63 -34.74 5.12
#